data_AF-A0A955Y450-F1
#
_entry.id   AF-A0A955Y450-F1
#
_cell.length_a   1.000
_cell.length_b   1.000
_cell.length_c   1.000
_cell.angle_alpha   90.00
_cell.angle_beta   90.00
_cell.angle_gamma   90.00
#
_symmetry.space_group_name_H-M   'P 1'
#
loop_
_entity.id
_entity.type
_entity.pdbx_description
1 polymer ?
#
loop_
_entity_poly.entity_id
_entity_poly.type
_entity_poly.pdbx_seq_one_letter_code
_entity_poly.pdbx_strand_id
1 'polypeptide(L)' 'MDGNLVIGGLLVLVGMVTLVGRLVAPESAMFAKLGPMKAQYGDRAGTALHVLSYTVMPLVVGATLLATALRG' A
#
# COMPACT_ATOMS: atom_id res chain seq x y z
N MET A 1 -22.79 -3.82 -7.87
CA MET A 1 -21.34 -4.11 -7.99
C MET A 1 -20.91 -4.81 -6.72
N ASP A 2 -20.12 -5.88 -6.82
CA ASP A 2 -19.57 -6.55 -5.64
C ASP A 2 -18.61 -5.58 -4.91
N GLY A 3 -18.88 -5.32 -3.63
CA GLY A 3 -18.05 -4.46 -2.79
C GLY A 3 -16.62 -4.96 -2.68
N ASN A 4 -16.40 -6.27 -2.68
CA ASN A 4 -15.08 -6.88 -2.62
C ASN A 4 -14.28 -6.65 -3.91
N LEU A 5 -14.95 -6.65 -5.08
CA LEU A 5 -14.29 -6.29 -6.35
C LEU A 5 -13.82 -4.84 -6.35
N VAL A 6 -14.66 -3.91 -5.89
CA VAL A 6 -14.33 -2.48 -5.85
C VAL A 6 -13.22 -2.21 -4.83
N ILE A 7 -13.40 -2.65 -3.59
CA ILE A 7 -12.42 -2.40 -2.51
C ILE A 7 -11.11 -3.13 -2.83
N GLY A 8 -11.18 -4.38 -3.26
CA GLY A 8 -10.01 -5.16 -3.63
C GLY A 8 -9.22 -4.53 -4.77
N GLY A 9 -9.90 -4.09 -5.83
CA GLY A 9 -9.29 -3.39 -6.95
C GLY A 9 -8.62 -2.08 -6.53
N LEU A 10 -9.27 -1.26 -5.70
CA LEU A 10 -8.70 -0.02 -5.19
C LEU A 10 -7.46 -0.27 -4.32
N LEU A 11 -7.48 -1.27 -3.43
CA LEU A 11 -6.33 -1.60 -2.59
C LEU A 11 -5.13 -2.09 -3.40
N VAL A 12 -5.37 -2.95 -4.41
CA VAL A 12 -4.31 -3.37 -5.33
C VAL A 12 -3.74 -2.17 -6.08
N LEU A 13 -4.59 -1.29 -6.61
CA LEU A 13 -4.14 -0.08 -7.30
C LEU A 13 -3.28 0.81 -6.40
N VAL A 14 -3.72 1.09 -5.17
CA VAL A 14 -2.94 1.88 -4.20
C VAL A 14 -1.61 1.20 -3.88
N GLY A 15 -1.62 -0.10 -3.63
CA GLY A 15 -0.41 -0.88 -3.39
C GLY A 15 0.58 -0.82 -4.56
N MET A 16 0.09 -0.94 -5.79
CA MET A 16 0.90 -0.86 -7.01
C MET A 16 1.44 0.55 -7.25
N VAL A 17 0.62 1.59 -7.09
CA VAL A 17 1.03 3.00 -7.23
C VAL A 17 2.14 3.33 -6.24
N THR A 18 2.02 2.88 -4.98
CA THR A 18 3.08 3.12 -3.99
C THR A 18 4.33 2.29 -4.28
N LEU A 19 4.20 1.05 -4.74
CA LEU A 19 5.34 0.22 -5.13
C LEU A 19 6.14 0.85 -6.27
N VAL A 20 5.47 1.23 -7.36
CA VAL A 20 6.10 1.88 -8.52
C VAL A 20 6.67 3.24 -8.12
N GLY A 21 5.92 4.02 -7.33
CA GLY A 21 6.37 5.33 -6.85
C GLY A 21 7.68 5.26 -6.08
N ARG A 22 7.90 4.20 -5.27
CA ARG A 22 9.19 4.00 -4.56
C ARG A 22 10.37 3.76 -5.49
N LEU A 23 10.14 3.18 -6.67
CA LEU A 23 11.19 2.85 -7.63
C LEU A 23 11.48 4.02 -8.57
N VAL A 24 10.44 4.77 -8.95
CA VAL A 24 10.53 5.81 -9.99
C VAL A 24 10.67 7.22 -9.40
N ALA A 25 10.03 7.49 -8.26
CA ALA A 25 10.01 8.80 -7.62
C ALA A 25 10.02 8.68 -6.08
N PRO A 26 11.08 8.10 -5.47
CA PRO A 26 11.14 7.85 -4.03
C PRO A 26 11.04 9.12 -3.17
N GLU A 27 11.45 10.27 -3.71
CA GLU A 27 11.39 11.59 -3.05
C GLU A 27 10.08 12.35 -3.31
N SER A 28 9.09 11.68 -3.90
CA SER A 28 7.77 12.26 -4.19
C SER A 28 7.02 12.67 -2.92
N ALA A 29 6.27 13.78 -3.01
CA ALA A 29 5.37 14.25 -1.95
C ALA A 29 4.28 13.23 -1.57
N MET A 30 4.01 12.22 -2.41
CA MET A 30 3.07 11.14 -2.07
C MET A 30 3.49 10.33 -0.83
N PHE A 31 4.78 10.37 -0.48
CA PHE A 31 5.34 9.71 0.71
C PHE A 31 5.53 10.67 1.89
N ALA A 32 4.75 11.77 1.94
CA ALA A 32 4.83 12.76 3.02
C ALA A 32 4.65 12.18 4.45
N LYS A 33 4.06 10.98 4.60
CA LYS A 33 3.92 10.28 5.88
C LYS A 33 5.18 9.51 6.32
N LEU A 34 6.13 9.27 5.41
CA LEU A 34 7.38 8.58 5.72
C LEU A 34 8.23 9.37 6.73
N GLY A 35 8.38 10.68 6.53
CA GLY A 35 9.14 11.55 7.45
C GLY A 35 8.62 11.50 8.89
N PRO A 36 7.32 11.78 9.13
CA PRO A 36 6.71 11.64 10.45
C PRO A 36 6.85 10.23 11.05
N MET A 37 6.71 9.17 10.25
CA MET A 37 6.92 7.80 10.74
C MET A 37 8.37 7.53 11.13
N LYS A 38 9.36 8.02 10.37
CA LYS A 38 10.78 7.92 10.73
C LYS A 38 11.10 8.71 12.00
N ALA A 39 10.50 9.88 12.19
CA ALA A 39 10.68 10.67 13.40
C ALA A 39 10.14 9.96 14.65
N GLN A 40 9.02 9.24 14.52
CA GLN A 40 8.39 8.54 15.63
C GLN A 40 9.04 7.18 15.95
N TYR A 41 9.38 6.40 14.93
CA TYR A 41 9.81 5.00 15.08
C TYR A 41 11.30 4.78 14.77
N GLY A 42 12.03 5.82 14.38
CA GLY A 42 13.39 5.72 13.86
C GLY A 42 13.43 5.39 12.37
N ASP A 43 14.58 5.60 11.75
CA ASP A 43 14.72 5.57 10.29
C ASP A 43 14.36 4.21 9.67
N ARG A 44 14.92 3.12 10.20
CA ARG A 44 14.67 1.75 9.69
C ARG A 44 13.25 1.29 9.95
N ALA A 45 12.77 1.38 11.19
CA ALA A 45 11.45 0.88 11.56
C ALA A 45 10.32 1.75 10.97
N GLY A 46 10.49 3.08 10.92
CA GLY A 46 9.55 3.96 10.25
C GLY A 46 9.43 3.68 8.75
N THR A 47 10.55 3.41 8.08
CA THR A 47 10.53 2.98 6.66
C THR A 47 9.82 1.64 6.50
N ALA A 48 10.14 0.65 7.33
CA ALA A 48 9.51 -0.66 7.27
C ALA A 48 8.00 -0.58 7.49
N LEU A 49 7.54 0.13 8.53
CA LEU A 49 6.12 0.34 8.80
C LEU A 49 5.40 1.03 7.64
N HIS A 50 6.02 2.04 7.05
CA HIS A 50 5.46 2.75 5.93
C HIS A 50 5.34 1.87 4.67
N VAL A 51 6.35 1.03 4.37
CA VAL A 51 6.29 0.07 3.26
C VAL A 51 5.22 -1.00 3.52
N LEU A 52 5.19 -1.56 4.71
CA LEU A 52 4.22 -2.59 5.08
C LEU A 52 2.79 -2.08 4.99
N SER A 53 2.52 -0.87 5.51
CA SER A 53 1.17 -0.33 5.63
C SER A 53 0.61 0.21 4.31
N TYR A 54 1.46 0.83 3.47
CA TYR A 54 1.01 1.50 2.25
C TYR A 54 1.25 0.70 0.98
N THR A 55 2.09 -0.33 1.03
CA THR A 55 2.43 -1.15 -0.15
C THR A 55 2.04 -2.62 0.06
N VAL A 56 2.63 -3.29 1.05
CA VAL A 56 2.43 -4.75 1.21
C VAL A 56 1.00 -5.08 1.62
N MET A 57 0.47 -4.43 2.65
CA MET A 57 -0.86 -4.72 3.17
C MET A 57 -1.97 -4.44 2.14
N PRO A 58 -1.99 -3.30 1.41
CA PRO A 58 -2.97 -3.09 0.34
C PRO A 58 -2.89 -4.13 -0.78
N LEU A 59 -1.69 -4.54 -1.20
CA LEU A 59 -1.54 -5.60 -2.21
C LEU A 59 -2.08 -6.94 -1.73
N VAL A 60 -1.72 -7.37 -0.53
CA VAL A 60 -2.12 -8.67 0.02
C VAL A 60 -3.63 -8.72 0.29
N VAL A 61 -4.17 -7.71 0.98
CA VAL A 61 -5.60 -7.63 1.29
C VAL A 61 -6.42 -7.46 0.02
N GLY A 62 -5.97 -6.59 -0.88
CA GLY A 62 -6.64 -6.37 -2.17
C GLY A 62 -6.70 -7.63 -3.01
N ALA A 63 -5.57 -8.33 -3.18
CA ALA A 63 -5.52 -9.60 -3.90
C ALA A 63 -6.40 -10.67 -3.27
N THR A 64 -6.45 -10.72 -1.93
CA THR A 64 -7.31 -11.67 -1.20
C THR A 64 -8.80 -11.38 -1.44
N LEU A 65 -9.22 -10.11 -1.35
CA LEU A 65 -10.61 -9.71 -1.61
C LEU A 65 -11.04 -10.03 -3.05
N LEU A 66 -10.17 -9.74 -4.03
CA LEU A 66 -10.43 -10.10 -5.43
C LEU A 66 -10.52 -11.61 -5.61
N ALA A 67 -9.63 -12.38 -5.00
CA ALA A 67 -9.67 -13.85 -5.07
C ALA A 67 -10.95 -14.43 -4.46
N THR A 68 -11.46 -13.83 -3.36
CA THR A 68 -12.74 -14.25 -2.77
C THR A 68 -13.94 -13.87 -3.64
N ALA A 69 -13.92 -12.68 -4.26
CA ALA A 69 -15.00 -12.21 -5.12
C ALA A 69 -15.12 -13.01 -6.42
N LEU A 70 -14.00 -13.51 -6.96
CA LEU A 70 -13.97 -14.35 -8.16
C LEU A 70 -14.34 -15.82 -7.91
N ARG A 71 -14.43 -16.24 -6.64
CA ARG A 71 -14.79 -17.60 -6.23
C ARG A 71 -16.24 -17.73 -5.75
N GLY A 72 -16.91 -16.61 -5.49
CA GLY A 72 -18.34 -16.54 -5.17
C GLY A 72 -19.18 -16.28 -6.41
#